data_AF-A0A955D2A1-F1
#
_entry.id   AF-A0A955D2A1-F1
#
_cell.length_a   1.000
_cell.length_b   1.000
_cell.length_c   1.000
_cell.angle_alpha   90.00
_cell.angle_beta   90.00
_cell.angle_gamma   90.00
#
_symmetry.space_group_name_H-M   'P 1'
#
loop_
_entity.id
_entity.type
_entity.pdbx_description
1 polymer ?
#
loop_
_entity_poly.entity_id
_entity_poly.type
_entity_poly.pdbx_seq_one_letter_code
_entity_poly.pdbx_strand_id
1 'polypeptide(L)'
;MSALPNQQSRIDFRLQSEHKTLIERAASVHGQTVTQFAIATLVKAAHESIQQASLTELSTRDRDVFLEMLDSNAEPNAALKKAAKRYRSRRA
;
A
#
# COMPACT_ATOMS: atom_id res chain seq x y z
N MET A 1 9.41 -26.87 -3.63
CA MET A 1 8.73 -25.57 -3.75
C MET A 1 7.83 -25.66 -4.97
N SER A 2 6.55 -25.97 -4.79
CA SER A 2 5.62 -26.10 -5.92
C SER A 2 5.39 -24.73 -6.53
N ALA A 3 5.75 -24.56 -7.80
CA ALA A 3 5.36 -23.40 -8.58
C ALA A 3 3.83 -23.31 -8.56
N LEU A 4 3.28 -22.23 -8.02
CA LEU A 4 1.85 -21.96 -8.12
C LEU A 4 1.48 -21.99 -9.61
N PRO A 5 0.43 -22.72 -10.01
CA PRO A 5 0.00 -22.76 -11.40
C PRO A 5 -0.19 -21.32 -11.89
N ASN A 6 0.25 -21.03 -13.12
CA ASN A 6 0.10 -19.73 -13.78
C ASN A 6 -1.39 -19.44 -14.00
N GLN A 7 -2.09 -19.07 -12.94
CA GLN A 7 -3.51 -18.75 -12.96
C GLN A 7 -3.67 -17.39 -13.61
N GLN A 8 -3.95 -17.40 -14.93
CA GLN A 8 -4.42 -16.21 -15.62
C GLN A 8 -5.77 -15.80 -15.03
N SER A 9 -5.80 -14.62 -14.42
CA SER A 9 -7.02 -13.93 -14.00
C SER A 9 -7.28 -12.75 -14.94
N ARG A 10 -8.56 -12.40 -15.10
CA ARG A 10 -9.01 -11.34 -16.01
C ARG A 10 -9.68 -10.23 -15.21
N ILE A 11 -9.45 -8.99 -15.63
CA ILE A 11 -10.18 -7.81 -15.17
C ILE A 11 -10.93 -7.24 -16.37
N ASP A 12 -12.25 -7.11 -16.24
CA ASP A 12 -13.12 -6.54 -17.27
C ASP A 12 -13.61 -5.16 -16.85
N PHE A 13 -13.53 -4.19 -17.76
CA PHE A 13 -13.94 -2.81 -17.51
C PHE A 13 -15.06 -2.39 -18.46
N ARG A 14 -16.00 -1.63 -17.94
CA ARG A 14 -16.91 -0.79 -18.73
C ARG A 14 -16.44 0.65 -18.59
N LEU A 15 -16.22 1.32 -19.71
CA LEU A 15 -15.70 2.68 -19.74
C LEU A 15 -16.46 3.51 -20.77
N GLN A 16 -16.56 4.81 -20.50
CA GLN A 16 -17.08 5.78 -21.46
C GLN A 16 -16.15 5.85 -22.68
N SER A 17 -16.71 6.14 -23.85
CA SER A 17 -15.96 6.19 -25.11
C SER A 17 -14.82 7.21 -25.09
N GLU A 18 -14.99 8.31 -24.37
CA GLU A 18 -13.95 9.33 -24.17
C GLU A 18 -12.73 8.79 -23.40
N HIS A 19 -12.95 8.01 -22.33
CA HIS A 19 -11.87 7.37 -21.59
C HIS A 19 -11.15 6.33 -22.43
N LYS A 20 -11.88 5.57 -23.26
CA LYS A 20 -11.27 4.61 -24.19
C LYS A 20 -10.31 5.30 -25.14
N THR A 21 -10.78 6.39 -25.74
CA THR A 21 -10.01 7.19 -26.70
C THR A 21 -8.76 7.79 -26.06
N LEU A 22 -8.88 8.28 -24.82
CA LEU A 22 -7.75 8.80 -24.06
C LEU A 22 -6.69 7.72 -23.82
N ILE A 23 -7.11 6.53 -23.37
CA ILE A 23 -6.20 5.41 -23.08
C ILE A 23 -5.52 4.92 -24.36
N GLU A 24 -6.26 4.81 -25.47
CA GLU A 24 -5.71 4.42 -26.78
C GLU A 24 -4.65 5.41 -27.26
N ARG A 25 -4.91 6.71 -27.11
CA ARG A 25 -3.92 7.75 -27.44
C ARG A 25 -2.68 7.67 -26.56
N ALA A 26 -2.84 7.47 -25.25
CA ALA A 26 -1.71 7.32 -24.33
C ALA A 26 -0.87 6.08 -24.68
N ALA A 27 -1.51 4.93 -24.93
CA ALA A 27 -0.83 3.71 -25.34
C ALA A 27 -0.03 3.92 -26.65
N SER A 28 -0.62 4.62 -27.63
CA SER A 28 0.04 4.97 -28.89
C SER A 28 1.28 5.84 -28.68
N VAL A 29 1.21 6.87 -27.82
CA VAL A 29 2.36 7.73 -27.47
C VAL A 29 3.50 6.92 -26.87
N HIS A 30 3.19 5.88 -26.10
CA HIS A 30 4.20 4.99 -25.49
C HIS A 30 4.63 3.83 -26.40
N GLY A 31 4.10 3.71 -27.62
CA GLY A 31 4.41 2.60 -28.53
C GLY A 31 3.93 1.24 -27.99
N GLN A 32 2.89 1.23 -27.17
CA GLN A 32 2.35 0.04 -26.51
C GLN A 32 0.95 -0.29 -27.00
N THR A 33 0.57 -1.55 -26.87
CA THR A 33 -0.86 -1.92 -26.99
C THR A 33 -1.65 -1.35 -25.81
N VAL A 34 -2.95 -1.13 -26.00
CA VAL A 34 -3.87 -0.67 -24.93
C VAL A 34 -3.78 -1.57 -23.71
N THR A 35 -3.72 -2.89 -23.91
CA THR A 35 -3.62 -3.88 -22.84
C THR A 35 -2.31 -3.73 -22.06
N GLN A 36 -1.17 -3.62 -22.75
CA GLN A 36 0.13 -3.43 -22.09
C GLN A 36 0.18 -2.13 -21.30
N PHE A 37 -0.29 -1.03 -21.90
CA PHE A 37 -0.35 0.26 -21.25
C PHE A 37 -1.25 0.22 -20.00
N ALA A 38 -2.44 -0.37 -20.11
CA ALA A 38 -3.38 -0.49 -18.99
C ALA A 38 -2.80 -1.34 -17.86
N ILE A 39 -2.20 -2.50 -18.16
CA ILE A 39 -1.59 -3.37 -17.14
C ILE A 39 -0.46 -2.62 -16.43
N ALA A 40 0.47 -2.01 -17.17
CA ALA A 40 1.60 -1.30 -16.59
C ALA A 40 1.13 -0.15 -15.68
N THR A 41 0.13 0.61 -16.13
CA THR A 41 -0.44 1.73 -15.38
C THR A 41 -1.14 1.25 -14.11
N LEU A 42 -1.97 0.21 -14.19
CA LEU A 42 -2.71 -0.33 -13.05
C LEU A 42 -1.77 -0.94 -12.01
N VAL A 43 -0.74 -1.68 -12.43
CA VAL A 43 0.26 -2.27 -11.51
C VAL A 43 1.04 -1.16 -10.80
N LYS A 44 1.48 -0.13 -11.53
CA LYS A 44 2.16 1.02 -10.94
C LYS A 44 1.28 1.73 -9.90
N ALA A 45 0.05 2.07 -10.28
CA ALA A 45 -0.90 2.75 -9.39
C ALA A 45 -1.25 1.91 -8.16
N ALA A 46 -1.36 0.59 -8.30
CA ALA A 46 -1.58 -0.32 -7.17
C ALA A 46 -0.41 -0.30 -6.18
N HIS A 47 0.83 -0.37 -6.67
CA HIS A 47 2.01 -0.27 -5.80
C HIS A 47 2.06 1.07 -5.07
N GLU A 48 1.86 2.17 -5.78
CA GLU A 48 1.84 3.52 -5.18
C GLU A 48 0.74 3.63 -4.13
N SER A 49 -0.47 3.15 -4.41
CA SER A 49 -1.59 3.18 -3.47
C SER A 49 -1.32 2.37 -2.21
N ILE A 50 -0.74 1.16 -2.33
CA ILE A 50 -0.38 0.33 -1.18
C ILE A 50 0.72 1.01 -0.36
N GLN A 51 1.75 1.55 -1.01
CA GLN A 51 2.84 2.25 -0.32
C GLN A 51 2.31 3.45 0.45
N GLN A 52 1.52 4.31 -0.18
CA GLN A 52 0.93 5.47 0.48
C GLN A 52 0.04 5.08 1.67
N ALA A 53 -0.75 4.01 1.55
CA ALA A 53 -1.56 3.52 2.67
C ALA A 53 -0.71 2.95 3.82
N SER A 54 0.51 2.46 3.54
CA SER A 54 1.43 1.90 4.53
C SER A 54 2.31 2.94 5.23
N LEU A 55 2.42 4.15 4.66
CA LEU A 55 3.29 5.20 5.18
C LEU A 55 2.51 6.08 6.17
N THR A 56 3.10 6.31 7.34
CA THR A 56 2.65 7.35 8.26
C THR A 56 3.56 8.55 8.07
N GLU A 57 3.05 9.61 7.45
CA GLU A 57 3.79 10.87 7.30
C GLU A 57 3.76 11.64 8.63
N LEU A 58 4.93 11.95 9.16
CA LEU A 58 5.09 12.73 10.39
C LEU A 58 5.44 14.17 10.04
N SER A 59 4.86 15.13 10.76
CA SER A 59 5.37 16.51 10.73
C SER A 59 6.79 16.56 11.26
N THR A 60 7.56 17.62 10.96
CA THR A 60 8.92 17.78 11.51
C THR A 60 8.92 17.69 13.04
N ARG A 61 7.93 18.29 13.69
CA ARG A 61 7.75 18.23 15.14
C ARG A 61 7.54 16.79 15.61
N ASP A 62 6.63 16.05 14.98
CA ASP A 62 6.29 14.68 15.40
C ASP A 62 7.44 13.71 15.11
N ARG A 63 8.19 13.94 14.02
CA ARG A 63 9.42 13.22 13.72
C ARG A 63 10.45 13.41 14.83
N ASP A 64 10.70 14.64 15.26
CA ASP A 64 11.72 14.93 16.27
C ASP A 64 11.35 14.30 17.62
N VAL A 65 10.08 14.38 18.02
CA VAL A 65 9.56 13.69 19.21
C VAL A 65 9.69 12.17 19.06
N PHE A 66 9.37 11.62 17.90
CA PHE A 66 9.47 10.18 17.64
C PHE A 66 10.93 9.69 17.71
N LEU A 67 11.88 10.45 17.16
CA LEU A 67 13.31 10.13 17.24
C LEU A 67 13.82 10.19 18.67
N GLU A 68 13.47 11.23 19.43
CA GLU A 68 13.80 11.33 20.86
C GLU A 68 13.25 10.13 21.65
N MET A 69 12.02 9.70 21.33
CA MET A 69 11.43 8.51 21.96
C MET A 69 12.17 7.21 21.60
N LEU A 70 12.66 7.05 20.37
CA LEU A 70 13.44 5.87 19.96
C LEU A 70 14.78 5.77 20.69
N ASP A 71 15.44 6.90 20.93
CA ASP A 71 16.71 6.97 21.67
C ASP A 71 16.49 6.84 23.19
N SER A 72 15.27 7.10 23.66
CA SER A 72 14.91 6.98 25.06
C SER A 72 14.63 5.53 25.49
N ASN A 73 15.19 5.11 26.62
CA ASN A 73 14.81 3.86 27.29
C ASN A 73 13.58 4.06 28.19
N ALA A 74 12.48 4.57 27.62
CA ALA A 74 11.27 4.84 28.39
C ALA A 74 10.58 3.54 28.83
N GLU A 75 10.49 3.34 30.14
CA GLU A 75 9.80 2.20 30.74
C GLU A 75 8.27 2.31 30.59
N PRO A 76 7.54 1.23 30.29
CA PRO A 76 6.08 1.27 30.21
C PRO A 76 5.46 1.70 31.55
N ASN A 77 4.53 2.64 31.50
CA ASN A 77 3.82 3.10 32.69
C ASN A 77 2.89 2.02 33.28
N ALA A 78 2.38 2.27 34.49
CA ALA A 78 1.54 1.30 35.21
C ALA A 78 0.28 0.89 34.42
N ALA A 79 -0.31 1.82 33.66
CA ALA A 79 -1.49 1.54 32.84
C ALA A 79 -1.17 0.59 31.66
N LEU A 80 -0.06 0.81 30.97
CA LEU A 80 0.44 -0.08 29.90
C LEU A 80 0.77 -1.47 30.43
N LYS A 81 1.47 -1.57 31.57
CA LYS A 81 1.78 -2.85 32.25
C LYS A 81 0.50 -3.62 32.59
N LYS A 82 -0.53 -2.93 33.12
CA LYS A 82 -1.85 -3.53 33.42
C LYS A 82 -2.58 -3.99 32.15
N ALA A 83 -2.56 -3.20 31.08
CA ALA A 83 -3.20 -3.55 29.81
C ALA A 83 -2.54 -4.79 29.16
N ALA A 84 -1.22 -4.87 29.16
CA ALA A 84 -0.48 -6.02 28.65
C ALA A 84 -0.81 -7.31 29.43
N LYS A 85 -0.89 -7.24 30.77
CA LYS A 85 -1.30 -8.38 31.62
C LYS A 85 -2.71 -8.87 31.26
N ARG A 86 -3.66 -7.95 31.08
CA ARG A 86 -5.05 -8.28 30.69
C ARG A 86 -5.15 -8.91 29.30
N TYR A 87 -4.33 -8.47 28.34
CA TYR A 87 -4.31 -9.08 27.00
C TYR A 87 -3.81 -10.53 27.06
N ARG A 88 -2.70 -10.77 27.77
CA ARG A 88 -2.13 -12.12 27.92
C ARG A 88 -3.11 -13.10 28.58
N SER A 89 -3.83 -12.66 29.61
CA SER A 89 -4.83 -13.50 30.28
C SER A 89 -6.10 -13.79 29.47
N ARG A 90 -6.34 -13.06 28.36
CA ARG A 90 -7.47 -13.34 27.44
C ARG A 90 -7.09 -14.29 26.29
N ARG A 91 -5.79 -14.47 26.05
CA ARG A 91 -5.25 -15.32 24.97
C ARG A 91 -4.75 -16.68 25.46
N ALA A 92 -4.68 -16.87 26.77
CA ALA A 92 -4.41 -18.14 27.45
C ALA A 92 -5.75 -18.78 27.83
#